data_AF-K1TGK2-F1
#
_entry.id   AF-K1TGK2-F1
#
_cell.length_a   1.000
_cell.length_b   1.000
_cell.length_c   1.000
_cell.angle_alpha   90.00
_cell.angle_beta   90.00
_cell.angle_gamma   90.00
#
_symmetry.space_group_name_H-M   'P 1'
#
loop_
_entity.id
_entity.type
_entity.pdbx_description
1 polymer ?
#
loop_
_entity_poly.entity_id
_entity_poly.type
_entity_poly.pdbx_seq_one_letter_code
_entity_poly.pdbx_strand_id
1 'polypeptide(L)'
;HVVAVIGDGAMSGGLAFEGLNNVSSTPNDMLIILNDNDMSIDRAVGGMEKYLLNLDTNETYNRLRFKASQWLHSKGYLNEDRKKGILRLNNALKSALSHQQNIFEGMNIRYFGPFDGHDVKEVARVLKQLKNMKGPKLLHLHTTKGKGYEPAEKSATIWHAPGKFDPETGERIIADTSNQPPKYQDVFGETLLELAQKNPKIVGVTPAMPTGCSMNIMMKAMPNRTFDVGIAEG
;
A
#
# COMPACT_ATOMS: atom_id res chain seq x y z
N HIS A 1 -5.11 17.60 -14.50
CA HIS A 1 -5.33 16.23 -14.00
C HIS A 1 -4.91 16.22 -12.54
N VAL A 2 -5.63 15.49 -11.69
CA VAL A 2 -5.26 15.31 -10.28
C VAL A 2 -4.79 13.87 -10.12
N VAL A 3 -3.58 13.70 -9.57
CA VAL A 3 -2.96 12.40 -9.32
C VAL A 3 -2.56 12.34 -7.87
N ALA A 4 -3.03 11.34 -7.15
CA ALA A 4 -2.57 11.01 -5.80
C ALA A 4 -1.70 9.75 -5.89
N VAL A 5 -0.53 9.76 -5.28
CA VAL A 5 0.34 8.58 -5.14
C VAL A 5 0.35 8.21 -3.67
N ILE A 6 0.00 6.97 -3.38
CA ILE A 6 -0.15 6.46 -2.01
C ILE A 6 0.55 5.10 -1.90
N GLY A 7 1.28 4.89 -0.80
CA GLY A 7 1.87 3.59 -0.50
C GLY A 7 0.85 2.62 0.12
N ASP A 8 1.10 1.33 -0.01
CA ASP A 8 0.35 0.24 0.64
C ASP A 8 0.24 0.44 2.16
N GLY A 9 1.33 0.77 2.84
CA GLY A 9 1.30 1.09 4.28
C GLY A 9 0.36 2.23 4.64
N ALA A 10 0.31 3.29 3.81
CA ALA A 10 -0.57 4.45 4.03
C ALA A 10 -2.06 4.13 3.79
N MET A 11 -2.36 3.07 3.03
CA MET A 11 -3.74 2.59 2.85
C MET A 11 -4.33 1.98 4.12
N SER A 12 -3.51 1.67 5.13
CA SER A 12 -4.01 1.23 6.44
C SER A 12 -4.65 2.38 7.24
N GLY A 13 -4.35 3.63 6.90
CA GLY A 13 -4.84 4.79 7.63
C GLY A 13 -6.28 5.17 7.31
N GLY A 14 -7.04 5.54 8.35
CA GLY A 14 -8.46 5.93 8.23
C GLY A 14 -8.68 7.09 7.25
N LEU A 15 -7.78 8.08 7.22
CA LEU A 15 -7.85 9.21 6.30
C LEU A 15 -7.75 8.79 4.83
N ALA A 16 -7.04 7.69 4.52
CA ALA A 16 -6.99 7.16 3.17
C ALA A 16 -8.37 6.65 2.74
N PHE A 17 -9.09 5.95 3.63
CA PHE A 17 -10.46 5.50 3.37
C PHE A 17 -11.46 6.65 3.30
N GLU A 18 -11.31 7.68 4.11
CA GLU A 18 -12.10 8.91 3.99
C GLU A 18 -11.88 9.57 2.61
N GLY A 19 -10.62 9.65 2.17
CA GLY A 19 -10.25 10.12 0.84
C GLY A 19 -10.89 9.30 -0.28
N LEU A 20 -10.80 7.97 -0.21
CA LEU A 20 -11.44 7.06 -1.17
C LEU A 20 -12.96 7.25 -1.20
N ASN A 21 -13.59 7.40 -0.03
CA ASN A 21 -15.02 7.66 0.07
C ASN A 21 -15.40 8.99 -0.59
N ASN A 22 -14.64 10.06 -0.37
CA ASN A 22 -14.86 11.36 -1.02
C ASN A 22 -14.67 11.28 -2.55
N VAL A 23 -13.63 10.56 -3.01
CA VAL A 23 -13.37 10.32 -4.43
C VAL A 23 -14.49 9.50 -5.08
N SER A 24 -15.11 8.58 -4.36
CA SER A 24 -16.22 7.76 -4.89
C SER A 24 -17.55 8.51 -4.98
N SER A 25 -17.80 9.47 -4.08
CA SER A 25 -19.10 10.14 -3.92
C SER A 25 -19.25 11.40 -4.77
N THR A 26 -18.15 12.04 -5.15
CA THR A 26 -18.16 13.28 -5.94
C THR A 26 -17.69 13.02 -7.37
N PRO A 27 -18.39 13.50 -8.42
CA PRO A 27 -17.91 13.37 -9.80
C PRO A 27 -16.52 13.98 -9.99
N ASN A 28 -15.53 13.15 -10.35
CA ASN A 28 -14.15 13.58 -10.58
C ASN A 28 -13.45 12.64 -11.57
N ASP A 29 -12.27 13.08 -12.07
CA ASP A 29 -11.41 12.32 -12.97
C ASP A 29 -10.07 11.94 -12.29
N MET A 30 -10.03 11.83 -10.95
CA MET A 30 -8.81 11.61 -10.18
C MET A 30 -8.19 10.25 -10.49
N LEU A 31 -6.87 10.23 -10.65
CA LEU A 31 -6.07 9.01 -10.70
C LEU A 31 -5.39 8.81 -9.35
N ILE A 32 -5.65 7.67 -8.73
CA ILE A 32 -4.92 7.20 -7.55
C ILE A 32 -3.90 6.19 -8.04
N ILE A 33 -2.63 6.35 -7.67
CA ILE A 33 -1.57 5.38 -7.92
C ILE A 33 -1.24 4.74 -6.58
N LEU A 34 -1.56 3.46 -6.45
CA LEU A 34 -1.15 2.65 -5.31
C LEU A 34 0.23 2.07 -5.62
N ASN A 35 1.24 2.52 -4.88
CA ASN A 35 2.59 2.01 -4.93
C ASN A 35 2.76 0.94 -3.85
N ASP A 36 2.51 -0.32 -4.21
CA ASP A 36 2.63 -1.45 -3.32
C ASP A 36 4.05 -2.01 -3.36
N ASN A 37 4.62 -2.25 -2.19
CA ASN A 37 5.94 -2.84 -2.01
C ASN A 37 5.97 -3.80 -0.80
N ASP A 38 4.80 -4.24 -0.33
CA ASP A 38 4.59 -5.13 0.82
C ASP A 38 5.22 -4.62 2.14
N MET A 39 5.43 -3.30 2.29
CA MET A 39 6.17 -2.71 3.41
C MET A 39 5.61 -1.35 3.84
N SER A 40 5.45 -1.17 5.15
CA SER A 40 5.35 0.15 5.80
C SER A 40 6.78 0.66 6.13
N ILE A 41 7.04 1.09 7.37
CA ILE A 41 8.42 1.29 7.87
C ILE A 41 9.00 -0.07 8.24
N ASP A 42 8.31 -0.77 9.14
CA ASP A 42 8.39 -2.21 9.33
C ASP A 42 7.42 -2.93 8.36
N ARG A 43 7.37 -4.27 8.38
CA ARG A 43 6.39 -5.00 7.55
C ARG A 43 5.00 -4.43 7.81
N ALA A 44 4.23 -4.23 6.75
CA ALA A 44 2.86 -3.80 6.90
C ALA A 44 2.09 -4.82 7.77
N VAL A 45 1.00 -4.36 8.40
CA VAL A 45 0.12 -5.20 9.20
C VAL A 45 -1.33 -4.85 8.88
N GLY A 46 -2.21 -5.85 8.96
CA GLY A 46 -3.66 -5.65 8.94
C GLY A 46 -4.38 -6.44 7.84
N GLY A 47 -5.71 -6.34 7.84
CA GLY A 47 -6.56 -7.05 6.88
C GLY A 47 -6.42 -6.51 5.45
N MET A 48 -6.14 -5.22 5.29
CA MET A 48 -6.01 -4.56 3.99
C MET A 48 -4.73 -4.98 3.25
N GLU A 49 -3.61 -5.12 3.96
CA GLU A 49 -2.37 -5.65 3.39
C GLU A 49 -2.55 -7.07 2.88
N LYS A 50 -3.07 -7.99 3.71
CA LYS A 50 -3.38 -9.37 3.29
C LYS A 50 -4.31 -9.40 2.07
N TYR A 51 -5.20 -8.42 1.97
CA TYR A 51 -6.09 -8.27 0.85
C TYR A 51 -5.37 -7.82 -0.43
N LEU A 52 -4.46 -6.83 -0.35
CA LEU A 52 -3.63 -6.38 -1.47
C LEU A 52 -2.70 -7.49 -1.96
N LEU A 53 -2.04 -8.21 -1.06
CA LEU A 53 -1.23 -9.41 -1.38
C LEU A 53 -2.03 -10.46 -2.18
N ASN A 54 -3.29 -10.69 -1.81
CA ASN A 54 -4.16 -11.63 -2.54
C ASN A 54 -4.59 -11.08 -3.91
N LEU A 55 -4.75 -9.76 -4.06
CA LEU A 55 -5.00 -9.14 -5.37
C LEU A 55 -3.80 -9.29 -6.30
N ASP A 56 -2.59 -9.25 -5.76
CA ASP A 56 -1.36 -9.40 -6.53
C ASP A 56 -1.23 -10.78 -7.16
N THR A 57 -1.63 -11.83 -6.43
CA THR A 57 -1.63 -13.19 -6.98
C THR A 57 -2.62 -13.41 -8.15
N ASN A 58 -3.50 -12.44 -8.43
CA ASN A 58 -4.56 -12.53 -9.44
C ASN A 58 -4.32 -11.64 -10.68
N GLU A 59 -3.07 -11.25 -10.94
CA GLU A 59 -2.59 -10.44 -12.08
C GLU A 59 -3.20 -10.80 -13.45
N THR A 60 -3.32 -12.10 -13.71
CA THR A 60 -3.72 -12.61 -15.03
C THR A 60 -5.15 -12.20 -15.39
N TYR A 61 -6.06 -12.17 -14.42
CA TYR A 61 -7.47 -11.82 -14.62
C TYR A 61 -7.64 -10.35 -15.02
N ASN A 62 -6.99 -9.43 -14.29
CA ASN A 62 -7.12 -8.00 -14.53
C ASN A 62 -6.45 -7.58 -15.85
N ARG A 63 -5.32 -8.20 -16.20
CA ARG A 63 -4.65 -7.97 -17.49
C ARG A 63 -5.52 -8.38 -18.67
N LEU A 64 -6.25 -9.50 -18.56
CA LEU A 64 -7.19 -9.95 -19.59
C LEU A 64 -8.38 -8.98 -19.73
N ARG A 65 -8.95 -8.54 -18.61
CA ARG A 65 -10.09 -7.59 -18.59
C ARG A 65 -9.71 -6.24 -19.19
N PHE A 66 -8.50 -5.75 -18.91
CA PHE A 66 -7.98 -4.51 -19.48
C PHE A 66 -7.82 -4.61 -21.01
N LYS A 67 -7.21 -5.69 -21.50
CA LYS A 67 -7.07 -5.94 -22.95
C LYS A 67 -8.44 -6.07 -23.65
N ALA A 68 -9.41 -6.73 -23.02
CA ALA A 68 -10.77 -6.83 -23.54
C ALA A 68 -11.48 -5.47 -23.61
N SER A 69 -11.34 -4.64 -22.55
CA SER A 69 -11.87 -3.28 -22.54
C SER A 69 -11.26 -2.41 -23.65
N GLN A 70 -9.95 -2.51 -23.86
CA GLN A 70 -9.24 -1.79 -24.92
C GLN A 70 -9.71 -2.24 -26.32
N TRP A 71 -9.88 -3.56 -26.52
CA TRP A 71 -10.39 -4.11 -27.79
C TRP A 71 -11.80 -3.60 -28.11
N LEU A 72 -12.71 -3.63 -27.13
CA LEU A 72 -14.08 -3.14 -27.28
C LEU A 72 -14.13 -1.63 -27.59
N HIS A 73 -13.27 -0.85 -26.94
CA HIS A 73 -13.17 0.59 -27.17
C HIS A 73 -12.61 0.92 -28.56
N SER A 74 -11.64 0.12 -29.04
CA SER A 74 -11.02 0.32 -30.36
C SER A 74 -11.94 -0.01 -31.53
N LYS A 75 -12.93 -0.90 -31.33
CA LYS A 75 -13.90 -1.29 -32.36
C LYS A 75 -15.14 -0.40 -32.46
N GLY A 76 -15.23 0.70 -31.69
CA GLY A 76 -16.35 1.64 -31.80
C GLY A 76 -17.71 1.11 -31.32
N TYR A 77 -17.74 0.01 -30.54
CA TYR A 77 -18.98 -0.55 -29.98
C TYR A 77 -19.59 0.30 -28.84
N LEU A 78 -19.02 1.47 -28.55
CA LEU A 78 -19.46 2.42 -27.52
C LEU A 78 -20.18 3.65 -28.10
N ASN A 79 -21.07 3.45 -29.09
CA ASN A 79 -22.02 4.51 -29.49
C ASN A 79 -23.14 4.65 -28.44
N GLU A 80 -23.53 5.89 -28.16
CA GLU A 80 -24.42 6.31 -27.06
C GLU A 80 -25.75 5.52 -26.98
N ASP A 81 -26.28 5.03 -28.09
CA ASP A 81 -27.55 4.27 -28.11
C ASP A 81 -27.41 2.82 -27.62
N ARG A 82 -26.20 2.22 -27.72
CA ARG A 82 -25.93 0.86 -27.20
C ARG A 82 -25.41 0.85 -25.78
N LYS A 83 -25.01 2.01 -25.23
CA LYS A 83 -24.54 2.16 -23.84
C LYS A 83 -25.57 1.59 -22.86
N LYS A 84 -26.87 1.86 -23.02
CA LYS A 84 -27.91 1.36 -22.09
C LYS A 84 -28.06 -0.17 -22.11
N GLY A 85 -27.98 -0.79 -23.29
CA GLY A 85 -28.06 -2.26 -23.44
C GLY A 85 -26.81 -2.97 -22.91
N ILE A 86 -25.63 -2.44 -23.23
CA ILE A 86 -24.34 -2.94 -22.75
C ILE A 86 -24.15 -2.65 -21.27
N LEU A 87 -24.65 -1.53 -20.72
CA LEU A 87 -24.64 -1.24 -19.27
C LEU A 87 -25.55 -2.20 -18.51
N ARG A 88 -26.72 -2.56 -19.04
CA ARG A 88 -27.61 -3.55 -18.42
C ARG A 88 -27.03 -4.96 -18.47
N LEU A 89 -26.41 -5.33 -19.60
CA LEU A 89 -25.71 -6.61 -19.73
C LEU A 89 -24.43 -6.64 -18.90
N ASN A 90 -23.67 -5.53 -18.81
CA ASN A 90 -22.53 -5.38 -17.90
C ASN A 90 -22.98 -5.42 -16.45
N ASN A 91 -24.12 -4.84 -16.07
CA ASN A 91 -24.60 -4.90 -14.70
C ASN A 91 -25.09 -6.31 -14.34
N ALA A 92 -25.71 -7.03 -15.27
CA ALA A 92 -26.10 -8.43 -15.10
C ALA A 92 -24.90 -9.39 -15.07
N LEU A 93 -23.90 -9.19 -15.95
CA LEU A 93 -22.65 -9.95 -15.95
C LEU A 93 -21.75 -9.55 -14.78
N LYS A 94 -21.70 -8.27 -14.38
CA LYS A 94 -21.04 -7.82 -13.16
C LYS A 94 -21.68 -8.50 -11.97
N SER A 95 -23.02 -8.50 -11.85
CA SER A 95 -23.74 -9.18 -10.77
C SER A 95 -23.49 -10.69 -10.73
N ALA A 96 -23.37 -11.35 -11.88
CA ALA A 96 -23.10 -12.79 -11.96
C ALA A 96 -21.62 -13.14 -11.67
N LEU A 97 -20.69 -12.25 -12.01
CA LEU A 97 -19.24 -12.39 -11.76
C LEU A 97 -18.79 -11.72 -10.43
N SER A 98 -19.72 -11.10 -9.69
CA SER A 98 -19.48 -10.21 -8.54
C SER A 98 -18.98 -10.89 -7.27
N HIS A 99 -18.79 -12.22 -7.25
CA HIS A 99 -18.37 -12.90 -6.02
C HIS A 99 -16.94 -12.54 -5.59
N GLN A 100 -16.18 -11.82 -6.42
CA GLN A 100 -14.92 -11.16 -6.04
C GLN A 100 -14.81 -9.77 -6.71
N GLN A 101 -15.65 -8.81 -6.32
CA GLN A 101 -15.35 -7.40 -6.63
C GLN A 101 -14.24 -6.96 -5.68
N ASN A 102 -13.18 -6.36 -6.23
CA ASN A 102 -12.19 -5.76 -5.36
C ASN A 102 -12.79 -4.55 -4.60
N ILE A 103 -12.26 -4.20 -3.44
CA ILE A 103 -12.83 -3.15 -2.58
C ILE A 103 -13.00 -1.82 -3.33
N PHE A 104 -12.06 -1.49 -4.21
CA PHE A 104 -12.09 -0.28 -5.02
C PHE A 104 -13.23 -0.30 -6.04
N GLU A 105 -13.44 -1.43 -6.73
CA GLU A 105 -14.60 -1.61 -7.62
C GLU A 105 -15.92 -1.53 -6.84
N GLY A 106 -15.95 -2.07 -5.61
CA GLY A 106 -17.08 -1.92 -4.67
C GLY A 106 -17.37 -0.47 -4.28
N MET A 107 -16.33 0.37 -4.17
CA MET A 107 -16.42 1.82 -3.98
C MET A 107 -16.64 2.59 -5.31
N ASN A 108 -16.97 1.90 -6.41
CA ASN A 108 -17.15 2.52 -7.72
C ASN A 108 -15.90 3.27 -8.25
N ILE A 109 -14.71 2.87 -7.80
CA ILE A 109 -13.41 3.33 -8.29
C ILE A 109 -12.89 2.29 -9.28
N ARG A 110 -12.56 2.71 -10.50
CA ARG A 110 -12.10 1.77 -11.53
C ARG A 110 -10.68 1.30 -11.23
N TYR A 111 -10.50 0.01 -11.01
CA TYR A 111 -9.22 -0.59 -10.66
C TYR A 111 -8.43 -1.08 -11.90
N PHE A 112 -7.13 -0.84 -11.91
CA PHE A 112 -6.19 -1.26 -12.96
C PHE A 112 -4.93 -1.82 -12.30
N GLY A 113 -4.62 -3.10 -12.48
CA GLY A 113 -3.38 -3.71 -12.01
C GLY A 113 -3.55 -5.02 -11.21
N PRO A 114 -2.56 -5.41 -10.40
CA PRO A 114 -1.26 -4.74 -10.34
C PRO A 114 -0.50 -4.82 -11.68
N PHE A 115 0.43 -3.90 -11.89
CA PHE A 115 1.43 -3.96 -12.95
C PHE A 115 2.81 -3.88 -12.32
N ASP A 116 3.82 -4.43 -12.99
CA ASP A 116 5.22 -4.21 -12.60
C ASP A 116 5.54 -2.70 -12.67
N GLY A 117 5.77 -2.09 -11.51
CA GLY A 117 6.10 -0.67 -11.39
C GLY A 117 7.51 -0.35 -11.84
N HIS A 118 8.37 -1.35 -12.08
CA HIS A 118 9.74 -1.18 -12.60
C HIS A 118 9.79 -1.20 -14.13
N ASP A 119 8.74 -1.66 -14.82
CA ASP A 119 8.62 -1.52 -16.28
C ASP A 119 8.12 -0.12 -16.63
N VAL A 120 9.04 0.84 -16.64
CA VAL A 120 8.76 2.25 -16.94
C VAL A 120 8.06 2.45 -18.29
N LYS A 121 8.35 1.60 -19.29
CA LYS A 121 7.73 1.72 -20.62
C LYS A 121 6.26 1.32 -20.55
N GLU A 122 5.96 0.23 -19.85
CA GLU A 122 4.59 -0.23 -19.64
C GLU A 122 3.81 0.74 -18.75
N VAL A 123 4.41 1.22 -17.65
CA VAL A 123 3.80 2.23 -16.77
C VAL A 123 3.47 3.49 -17.55
N ALA A 124 4.40 4.01 -18.37
CA ALA A 124 4.15 5.18 -19.20
C ALA A 124 3.02 4.94 -20.24
N ARG A 125 2.96 3.74 -20.82
CA ARG A 125 1.90 3.33 -21.75
C ARG A 125 0.54 3.33 -21.05
N VAL A 126 0.45 2.71 -19.86
CA VAL A 126 -0.78 2.64 -19.07
C VAL A 126 -1.22 4.03 -18.63
N LEU A 127 -0.33 4.84 -18.06
CA LEU A 127 -0.63 6.22 -17.67
C LEU A 127 -1.17 7.06 -18.83
N LYS A 128 -0.60 6.92 -20.03
CA LYS A 128 -1.10 7.59 -21.25
C LYS A 128 -2.52 7.17 -21.61
N GLN A 129 -2.86 5.89 -21.42
CA GLN A 129 -4.21 5.38 -21.64
C GLN A 129 -5.19 5.88 -20.57
N LEU A 130 -4.76 5.91 -19.31
CA LEU A 130 -5.59 6.36 -18.20
C LEU A 130 -5.87 7.87 -18.25
N LYS A 131 -4.95 8.67 -18.83
CA LYS A 131 -4.99 10.13 -18.87
C LYS A 131 -6.35 10.71 -19.30
N ASN A 132 -6.93 10.18 -20.38
CA ASN A 132 -8.16 10.73 -20.97
C ASN A 132 -9.45 10.07 -20.48
N MET A 133 -9.36 9.02 -19.66
CA MET A 133 -10.55 8.34 -19.16
C MET A 133 -11.29 9.21 -18.13
N LYS A 134 -12.62 9.13 -18.14
CA LYS A 134 -13.48 9.79 -17.15
C LYS A 134 -13.75 8.91 -15.94
N GLY A 135 -14.04 9.56 -14.81
CA GLY A 135 -14.32 8.92 -13.52
C GLY A 135 -13.06 8.61 -12.70
N PRO A 136 -13.23 8.36 -11.39
CA PRO A 136 -12.14 8.00 -10.51
C PRO A 136 -11.58 6.62 -10.85
N LYS A 137 -10.26 6.49 -10.69
CA LYS A 137 -9.52 5.28 -11.07
C LYS A 137 -8.32 5.08 -10.17
N LEU A 138 -8.01 3.82 -9.93
CA LEU A 138 -6.85 3.38 -9.19
C LEU A 138 -5.96 2.54 -10.09
N LEU A 139 -4.70 2.94 -10.22
CA LEU A 139 -3.62 2.18 -10.84
C LEU A 139 -2.78 1.55 -9.73
N HIS A 140 -2.79 0.23 -9.63
CA HIS A 140 -1.98 -0.52 -8.69
C HIS A 140 -0.66 -0.91 -9.37
N LEU A 141 0.46 -0.51 -8.78
CA LEU A 141 1.81 -0.85 -9.19
C LEU A 141 2.49 -1.63 -8.08
N HIS A 142 3.07 -2.78 -8.43
CA HIS A 142 3.90 -3.56 -7.54
C HIS A 142 5.37 -3.16 -7.74
N THR A 143 6.08 -2.85 -6.65
CA THR A 143 7.46 -2.36 -6.66
C THR A 143 8.29 -3.05 -5.58
N THR A 144 9.59 -2.73 -5.54
CA THR A 144 10.53 -3.25 -4.54
C THR A 144 11.12 -2.07 -3.80
N LYS A 145 10.92 -2.01 -2.48
CA LYS A 145 11.49 -0.93 -1.66
C LYS A 145 13.02 -0.99 -1.72
N GLY A 146 13.65 0.14 -2.03
CA GLY A 146 15.11 0.20 -2.22
C GLY A 146 15.62 -0.30 -3.56
N LYS A 147 14.73 -0.50 -4.56
CA LYS A 147 15.13 -1.00 -5.89
C LYS A 147 16.33 -0.27 -6.47
N GLY A 148 17.29 -1.04 -6.99
CA GLY A 148 18.52 -0.54 -7.60
C GLY A 148 19.67 -0.39 -6.62
N TYR A 149 19.45 -0.70 -5.34
CA TYR A 149 20.48 -0.66 -4.32
C TYR A 149 20.38 -1.91 -3.42
N GLU A 150 21.23 -2.90 -3.70
CA GLU A 150 21.17 -4.24 -3.11
C GLU A 150 21.11 -4.25 -1.57
N PRO A 151 21.86 -3.41 -0.83
CA PRO A 151 21.74 -3.35 0.62
C PRO A 151 20.32 -2.96 1.08
N ALA A 152 19.67 -2.01 0.39
CA ALA A 152 18.31 -1.59 0.72
C ALA A 152 17.25 -2.60 0.33
N GLU A 153 17.42 -3.29 -0.82
CA GLU A 153 16.51 -4.38 -1.21
C GLU A 153 16.53 -5.54 -0.18
N LYS A 154 17.71 -5.86 0.36
CA LYS A 154 17.87 -6.93 1.37
C LYS A 154 17.40 -6.54 2.77
N SER A 155 17.36 -5.24 3.10
CA SER A 155 17.12 -4.77 4.46
C SER A 155 16.35 -3.44 4.51
N ALA A 156 15.18 -3.43 3.87
CA ALA A 156 14.37 -2.22 3.67
C ALA A 156 14.05 -1.43 4.96
N THR A 157 13.86 -2.09 6.11
CA THR A 157 13.65 -1.41 7.41
C THR A 157 14.86 -0.58 7.82
N ILE A 158 16.06 -1.17 7.78
CA ILE A 158 17.31 -0.47 8.15
C ILE A 158 17.56 0.69 7.18
N TRP A 159 17.32 0.44 5.90
CA TRP A 159 17.57 1.40 4.83
C TRP A 159 16.44 2.41 4.62
N HIS A 160 15.35 2.34 5.40
CA HIS A 160 14.37 3.41 5.49
C HIS A 160 14.99 4.66 6.13
N ALA A 161 15.90 4.47 7.10
CA ALA A 161 16.66 5.54 7.75
C ALA A 161 18.10 5.06 8.10
N PRO A 162 19.00 4.91 7.12
CA PRO A 162 20.28 4.23 7.30
C PRO A 162 21.28 5.01 8.17
N GLY A 163 21.09 6.32 8.36
CA GLY A 163 22.13 7.20 8.92
C GLY A 163 23.21 7.53 7.88
N LYS A 164 24.44 7.79 8.31
CA LYS A 164 25.57 7.97 7.39
C LYS A 164 26.02 6.61 6.86
N PHE A 165 26.30 6.52 5.56
CA PHE A 165 26.81 5.32 4.92
C PHE A 165 27.62 5.69 3.68
N ASP A 166 28.44 4.76 3.22
CA ASP A 166 29.12 4.83 1.93
C ASP A 166 28.21 4.27 0.82
N PRO A 167 27.83 5.08 -0.19
CA PRO A 167 26.91 4.65 -1.24
C PRO A 167 27.51 3.66 -2.25
N GLU A 168 28.85 3.55 -2.34
CA GLU A 168 29.50 2.59 -3.24
C GLU A 168 29.59 1.20 -2.58
N THR A 169 29.92 1.16 -1.28
CA THR A 169 30.13 -0.11 -0.56
C THR A 169 28.89 -0.62 0.16
N GLY A 170 27.94 0.27 0.50
CA GLY A 170 26.80 -0.07 1.34
C GLY A 170 27.09 -0.16 2.83
N GLU A 171 28.31 0.20 3.25
CA GLU A 171 28.69 0.16 4.66
C GLU A 171 28.12 1.35 5.42
N ARG A 172 27.39 1.06 6.51
CA ARG A 172 26.87 2.09 7.41
C ARG A 172 27.99 2.58 8.32
N ILE A 173 28.15 3.90 8.38
CA ILE A 173 29.10 4.58 9.27
C ILE A 173 28.40 4.77 10.61
N ILE A 174 28.65 3.85 11.53
CA ILE A 174 28.09 3.88 12.88
C ILE A 174 29.06 4.65 13.78
N ALA A 175 28.58 5.74 14.38
CA ALA A 175 29.36 6.45 15.39
C ALA A 175 29.48 5.58 16.65
N ASP A 176 30.66 5.59 17.28
CA ASP A 176 30.81 4.99 18.60
C ASP A 176 30.00 5.77 19.63
N THR A 177 28.98 5.11 20.19
CA THR A 177 28.12 5.66 21.23
C THR A 177 28.30 4.96 22.57
N SER A 178 29.36 4.15 22.76
CA SER A 178 29.54 3.36 23.99
C SER A 178 29.65 4.22 25.26
N ASN A 179 30.16 5.45 25.11
CA ASN A 179 30.33 6.41 26.20
C ASN A 179 29.22 7.47 26.24
N GLN A 180 28.13 7.28 25.50
CA GLN A 180 27.00 8.21 25.49
C GLN A 180 25.82 7.62 26.28
N PRO A 181 24.95 8.49 26.85
CA PRO A 181 23.69 8.03 27.40
C PRO A 181 22.87 7.23 26.38
N PRO A 182 22.08 6.23 26.82
CA PRO A 182 21.20 5.48 25.93
C PRO A 182 20.18 6.42 25.26
N LYS A 183 19.70 6.03 24.08
CA LYS A 183 18.65 6.79 23.39
C LYS A 183 17.36 6.75 24.21
N TYR A 184 16.60 7.84 24.20
CA TYR A 184 15.31 7.91 24.89
C TYR A 184 14.35 6.78 24.48
N GLN A 185 14.33 6.39 23.20
CA GLN A 185 13.52 5.27 22.72
C GLN A 185 13.89 3.94 23.39
N ASP A 186 15.19 3.68 23.60
CA ASP A 186 15.67 2.43 24.18
C ASP A 186 15.35 2.39 25.68
N VAL A 187 15.55 3.51 26.37
CA VAL A 187 15.11 3.67 27.76
C VAL A 187 13.61 3.44 27.89
N PHE A 188 12.80 4.00 26.98
CA PHE A 188 11.36 3.80 26.97
C PHE A 188 10.98 2.33 26.75
N GLY A 189 11.54 1.66 25.74
CA GLY A 189 11.21 0.28 25.39
C GLY A 189 11.54 -0.72 26.51
N GLU A 190 12.74 -0.59 27.10
CA GLU A 190 13.17 -1.43 28.22
C GLU A 190 12.33 -1.17 29.48
N THR A 191 12.08 0.10 29.80
CA THR A 191 11.25 0.48 30.97
C THR A 191 9.81 -0.02 30.80
N LEU A 192 9.25 0.09 29.59
CA LEU A 192 7.90 -0.39 29.30
C LEU A 192 7.79 -1.90 29.54
N LEU A 193 8.77 -2.68 29.09
CA LEU A 193 8.82 -4.12 29.34
C LEU A 193 8.92 -4.43 30.84
N GLU A 194 9.82 -3.75 31.56
CA GLU A 194 9.99 -3.94 33.00
C GLU A 194 8.68 -3.68 33.78
N LEU A 195 7.99 -2.59 33.46
CA LEU A 195 6.71 -2.26 34.09
C LEU A 195 5.62 -3.27 33.72
N ALA A 196 5.56 -3.71 32.45
CA ALA A 196 4.58 -4.67 31.98
C ALA A 196 4.74 -6.07 32.58
N GLN A 197 5.97 -6.45 32.97
CA GLN A 197 6.24 -7.68 33.73
C GLN A 197 5.63 -7.64 35.14
N LYS A 198 5.62 -6.47 35.77
CA LYS A 198 5.11 -6.27 37.14
C LYS A 198 3.60 -6.01 37.19
N ASN A 199 3.02 -5.54 36.09
CA ASN A 199 1.61 -5.18 36.03
C ASN A 199 0.92 -5.78 34.79
N PRO A 200 0.00 -6.75 34.95
CA PRO A 200 -0.68 -7.40 33.82
C PRO A 200 -1.63 -6.46 33.05
N LYS A 201 -1.94 -5.27 33.57
CA LYS A 201 -2.84 -4.30 32.93
C LYS A 201 -2.16 -3.44 31.86
N ILE A 202 -0.83 -3.42 31.81
CA ILE A 202 -0.09 -2.60 30.84
C ILE A 202 -0.12 -3.30 29.47
N VAL A 203 -0.46 -2.58 28.42
CA VAL A 203 -0.40 -3.08 27.04
C VAL A 203 0.35 -2.07 26.18
N GLY A 204 1.10 -2.57 25.21
CA GLY A 204 1.76 -1.73 24.22
C GLY A 204 0.87 -1.57 22.98
N VAL A 205 0.72 -0.35 22.48
CA VAL A 205 0.12 -0.06 21.18
C VAL A 205 1.04 0.88 20.41
N THR A 206 1.38 0.56 19.16
CA THR A 206 2.25 1.38 18.30
C THR A 206 1.64 1.54 16.90
N PRO A 207 1.73 2.70 16.25
CA PRO A 207 1.24 2.90 14.89
C PRO A 207 2.35 2.67 13.86
N ALA A 208 2.53 1.44 13.36
CA ALA A 208 3.53 1.05 12.36
C ALA A 208 5.00 1.38 12.70
N MET A 209 5.31 1.69 13.96
CA MET A 209 6.62 2.17 14.40
C MET A 209 7.29 1.31 15.49
N PRO A 210 7.18 -0.04 15.50
CA PRO A 210 7.71 -0.84 16.61
C PRO A 210 9.22 -0.72 16.78
N THR A 211 9.99 -0.60 15.70
CA THR A 211 11.44 -0.38 15.78
C THR A 211 11.81 1.07 16.11
N GLY A 212 11.03 2.04 15.61
CA GLY A 212 11.26 3.47 15.83
C GLY A 212 11.03 3.93 17.28
N CYS A 213 10.11 3.29 18.00
CA CYS A 213 9.87 3.57 19.43
C CYS A 213 10.39 2.47 20.37
N SER A 214 11.21 1.54 19.87
CA SER A 214 11.74 0.38 20.61
C SER A 214 10.68 -0.50 21.29
N MET A 215 9.42 -0.46 20.83
CA MET A 215 8.35 -1.35 21.31
C MET A 215 8.48 -2.77 20.76
N ASN A 216 9.32 -2.98 19.74
CA ASN A 216 9.76 -4.29 19.30
C ASN A 216 10.37 -5.13 20.45
N ILE A 217 10.96 -4.50 21.48
CA ILE A 217 11.49 -5.16 22.69
C ILE A 217 10.35 -5.86 23.44
N MET A 218 9.30 -5.10 23.80
CA MET A 218 8.13 -5.66 24.48
C MET A 218 7.37 -6.63 23.58
N MET A 219 7.24 -6.32 22.29
CA MET A 219 6.55 -7.18 21.32
C MET A 219 7.18 -8.57 21.22
N LYS A 220 8.52 -8.66 21.28
CA LYS A 220 9.24 -9.94 21.30
C LYS A 220 9.02 -10.70 22.60
N ALA A 221 9.01 -10.02 23.75
CA ALA A 221 8.88 -10.65 25.06
C ALA A 221 7.43 -11.00 25.43
N MET A 222 6.46 -10.21 24.98
CA MET A 222 5.03 -10.30 25.32
C MET A 222 4.14 -10.06 24.09
N PRO A 223 4.22 -10.92 23.05
CA PRO A 223 3.51 -10.69 21.79
C PRO A 223 1.99 -10.57 21.95
N ASN A 224 1.41 -11.23 22.95
CA ASN A 224 -0.03 -11.18 23.23
C ASN A 224 -0.49 -9.88 23.93
N ARG A 225 0.43 -8.96 24.24
CA ARG A 225 0.16 -7.70 24.96
C ARG A 225 0.76 -6.47 24.26
N THR A 226 1.21 -6.63 23.02
CA THR A 226 1.75 -5.53 22.21
C THR A 226 1.13 -5.59 20.82
N PHE A 227 0.52 -4.49 20.41
CA PHE A 227 -0.26 -4.40 19.17
C PHE A 227 0.33 -3.33 18.26
N ASP A 228 0.47 -3.66 16.99
CA ASP A 228 0.73 -2.70 15.92
C ASP A 228 -0.58 -2.44 15.17
N VAL A 229 -1.01 -1.19 15.12
CA VAL A 229 -2.26 -0.78 14.48
C VAL A 229 -2.09 -0.32 13.03
N GLY A 230 -0.86 -0.35 12.49
CA GLY A 230 -0.56 0.27 11.20
C GLY A 230 -0.52 1.81 11.30
N ILE A 231 -0.62 2.50 10.17
CA ILE A 231 -0.60 3.98 10.12
C ILE A 231 -2.00 4.51 10.44
N ALA A 232 -2.47 4.25 11.65
CA ALA A 232 -3.83 4.51 12.10
C ALA A 232 -3.86 5.18 13.48
N GLU A 233 -3.31 6.38 13.58
CA GLU A 233 -3.27 7.18 14.81
C GLU A 233 -4.60 7.84 15.19
N GLY A 234 -5.51 7.97 14.21
CA GLY A 234 -6.81 8.65 14.34
C GLY A 234 -7.92 7.82 14.97
#